data_AF-A0A7S0F092-F1
#
_entry.id   AF-A0A7S0F092-F1
#
_cell.length_a   1.000
_cell.length_b   1.000
_cell.length_c   1.000
_cell.angle_alpha   90.00
_cell.angle_beta   90.00
_cell.angle_gamma   90.00
#
_symmetry.space_group_name_H-M   'P 1'
#
loop_
_entity.id
_entity.type
_entity.pdbx_description
1 polymer ?
#
loop_
_entity_poly.entity_id
_entity_poly.type
_entity_poly.pdbx_seq_one_letter_code
_entity_poly.pdbx_strand_id
1 'polypeptide(L)'
;CDREGENICFEVMHKCCPAMAGGAGQRVWRAHFSAVSEEAVLGAMRCLGVPDEAQASAVDARQELDLKVGIAFSRFQMRHFSARYPRLEKATLSYGPCQAPTLGFVVRRHLEIEAFQSAPFWRLVLALRLDGAAEAAEAAEAVAA
;
A
#
# COMPACT_ATOMS: atom_id res chain seq x y z
N CYS A 1 5.33 -15.31 6.75
CA CYS A 1 5.82 -15.52 5.37
C CYS A 1 4.84 -14.90 4.39
N ASP A 2 5.32 -14.11 3.43
CA ASP A 2 4.51 -13.41 2.42
C ASP A 2 5.07 -13.62 0.99
N ARG A 3 4.40 -13.03 0.00
CA ARG A 3 4.75 -13.15 -1.43
C ARG A 3 6.15 -12.63 -1.77
N GLU A 4 6.50 -11.47 -1.23
CA GLU A 4 7.83 -10.87 -1.42
C GLU A 4 8.92 -11.79 -0.84
N GLY A 5 8.66 -12.38 0.33
CA GLY A 5 9.53 -13.38 0.92
C GLY A 5 9.71 -14.65 0.07
N GLU A 6 8.67 -15.11 -0.64
CA GLU A 6 8.80 -16.21 -1.61
C GLU A 6 9.60 -15.79 -2.85
N ASN A 7 9.36 -14.61 -3.41
CA ASN A 7 10.12 -14.10 -4.56
C ASN A 7 11.63 -14.00 -4.26
N ILE A 8 12.00 -13.45 -3.09
CA ILE A 8 13.40 -13.41 -2.62
C ILE A 8 13.98 -14.83 -2.46
N CYS A 9 13.18 -15.80 -2.00
CA CYS A 9 13.66 -17.19 -1.93
C CYS A 9 14.12 -17.69 -3.30
N PHE A 10 13.36 -17.41 -4.36
CA PHE A 10 13.73 -17.80 -5.72
C PHE A 10 14.94 -17.02 -6.25
N GLU A 11 15.12 -15.75 -5.89
CA GLU A 11 16.36 -15.01 -6.20
C GLU A 11 17.59 -15.66 -5.55
N VAL A 12 17.51 -16.01 -4.26
CA VAL A 12 18.57 -16.70 -3.52
C VAL A 12 18.84 -18.07 -4.15
N MET A 13 17.79 -18.84 -4.45
CA MET A 13 17.91 -20.14 -5.12
C MET A 13 18.62 -20.01 -6.46
N HIS A 14 18.25 -19.02 -7.28
CA HIS A 14 18.87 -18.80 -8.58
C HIS A 14 20.38 -18.52 -8.48
N LYS A 15 20.82 -17.83 -7.42
CA LYS A 15 22.24 -17.56 -7.16
C LYS A 15 22.99 -18.73 -6.54
N CYS A 16 22.35 -19.45 -5.63
CA CYS A 16 23.02 -20.49 -4.84
C CYS A 16 22.98 -21.88 -5.50
N CYS A 17 21.86 -22.26 -6.13
CA CYS A 17 21.68 -23.61 -6.68
C CYS A 17 22.76 -24.02 -7.70
N PRO A 18 23.26 -23.14 -8.60
CA PRO A 18 24.33 -23.50 -9.53
C PRO A 18 25.66 -23.89 -8.85
N ALA A 19 25.90 -23.39 -7.64
CA ALA A 19 27.11 -23.69 -6.85
C ALA A 19 26.92 -24.86 -5.87
N MET A 20 25.70 -25.38 -5.73
CA MET A 20 25.43 -26.55 -4.89
C MET A 20 25.90 -27.83 -5.59
N ALA A 21 26.56 -28.72 -4.84
CA ALA A 21 27.07 -29.98 -5.37
C ALA A 21 25.98 -30.81 -6.10
N GLY A 22 26.37 -31.45 -7.20
CA GLY A 22 25.50 -32.30 -7.99
C GLY A 22 25.07 -33.55 -7.22
N GLY A 23 23.77 -33.87 -7.26
CA GLY A 23 23.17 -35.05 -6.64
C GLY A 23 21.70 -35.18 -7.04
N ALA A 24 21.13 -36.38 -6.92
CA ALA A 24 19.70 -36.60 -7.14
C ALA A 24 18.90 -36.26 -5.88
N GLY A 25 17.72 -35.63 -6.02
CA GLY A 25 16.76 -35.40 -4.94
C GLY A 25 16.53 -33.94 -4.52
N GLN A 26 15.55 -33.74 -3.61
CA GLN A 26 15.15 -32.43 -3.06
C GLN A 26 16.24 -31.87 -2.14
N ARG A 27 16.79 -30.69 -2.46
CA ARG A 27 17.84 -30.03 -1.65
C ARG A 27 17.43 -28.68 -1.06
N VAL A 28 16.40 -28.05 -1.63
CA VAL A 28 15.94 -26.73 -1.20
C VAL A 28 14.66 -26.90 -0.40
N TRP A 29 14.62 -26.32 0.78
CA TRP A 29 13.48 -26.42 1.67
C TRP A 29 13.06 -25.03 2.15
N ARG A 30 11.77 -24.85 2.38
CA ARG A 30 11.17 -23.61 2.86
C ARG A 30 10.58 -23.82 4.23
N ALA A 31 11.15 -23.13 5.23
CA ALA A 31 10.55 -23.02 6.56
C ALA A 31 9.45 -21.95 6.55
N HIS A 32 8.25 -22.30 7.03
CA HIS A 32 7.14 -21.38 7.17
C HIS A 32 6.87 -21.06 8.64
N PHE A 33 6.94 -19.78 8.99
CA PHE A 33 6.62 -19.29 10.34
C PHE A 33 5.98 -17.90 10.27
N SER A 34 5.22 -17.55 11.30
CA SER A 34 4.49 -16.29 11.42
C SER A 34 4.98 -15.39 12.55
N ALA A 35 5.91 -15.90 13.37
CA ALA A 35 6.53 -15.17 14.48
C ALA A 35 7.97 -15.65 14.67
N VAL A 36 8.82 -14.78 15.21
CA VAL A 36 10.22 -15.09 15.54
C VAL A 36 10.31 -15.54 17.00
N SER A 37 9.55 -16.58 17.35
CA SER A 37 9.61 -17.24 18.67
C SER A 37 10.26 -18.61 18.54
N GLU A 38 10.86 -19.11 19.63
CA GLU A 38 11.52 -20.43 19.65
C GLU A 38 10.57 -21.54 19.20
N GLU A 39 9.36 -21.57 19.75
CA GLU A 39 8.33 -22.55 19.40
C GLU A 39 8.00 -22.53 17.90
N ALA A 40 7.81 -21.34 17.31
CA ALA A 40 7.47 -21.19 15.90
C ALA A 40 8.60 -21.63 14.97
N VAL A 41 9.84 -21.25 15.29
CA VAL A 41 11.02 -21.62 14.48
C VAL A 41 11.29 -23.12 14.58
N LEU A 42 11.30 -23.69 15.79
CA LEU A 42 11.48 -25.13 15.97
C LEU A 42 10.34 -25.93 15.33
N GLY A 43 9.11 -25.42 15.38
CA GLY A 43 7.96 -25.98 14.67
C GLY A 43 8.18 -26.03 13.16
N ALA A 44 8.57 -24.90 12.56
CA ALA A 44 8.84 -24.82 11.13
C ALA A 44 9.97 -25.76 10.68
N MET A 45 11.03 -25.91 11.48
CA MET A 45 12.14 -26.81 11.19
C MET A 45 11.76 -28.30 11.20
N ARG A 46 10.73 -28.68 11.96
CA ARG A 46 10.21 -30.06 11.96
C ARG A 46 9.30 -30.36 10.76
N CYS A 47 8.73 -29.32 10.13
CA CYS A 47 7.77 -29.44 9.05
C CYS A 47 8.14 -28.54 7.86
N LEU A 48 9.30 -28.82 7.25
CA LEU A 48 9.78 -28.07 6.09
C LEU A 48 8.90 -28.34 4.85
N GLY A 49 8.57 -27.27 4.14
CA GLY A 49 7.91 -27.32 2.84
C GLY A 49 8.88 -27.07 1.68
N VAL A 50 8.33 -26.81 0.50
CA VAL A 50 9.08 -26.37 -0.68
C VAL A 50 8.68 -24.93 -1.03
N PRO A 51 9.57 -24.12 -1.63
CA PRO A 51 9.24 -22.77 -2.11
C PRO A 51 8.08 -22.78 -3.12
N ASP A 52 7.21 -21.77 -3.07
CA ASP A 52 6.04 -21.64 -3.95
C ASP A 52 6.34 -20.71 -5.14
N GLU A 53 6.56 -21.31 -6.32
CA GLU A 53 6.89 -20.60 -7.56
C GLU A 53 5.75 -19.72 -8.06
N ALA A 54 4.49 -20.06 -7.78
CA ALA A 54 3.35 -19.29 -8.25
C ALA A 54 3.26 -17.95 -7.49
N GLN A 55 3.58 -17.93 -6.19
CA GLN A 55 3.65 -16.68 -5.42
C GLN A 55 4.80 -15.79 -5.91
N ALA A 56 5.97 -16.38 -6.16
CA ALA A 56 7.13 -15.66 -6.70
C ALA A 56 6.83 -15.06 -8.09
N SER A 57 6.25 -15.87 -8.98
CA SER A 57 5.86 -15.45 -10.33
C SER A 57 4.82 -14.32 -10.32
N ALA A 58 3.91 -14.31 -9.35
CA ALA A 58 2.94 -13.22 -9.18
C ALA A 58 3.61 -11.89 -8.79
N VAL A 59 4.69 -11.93 -8.00
CA VAL A 59 5.49 -10.75 -7.67
C VAL A 59 6.23 -10.24 -8.90
N ASP A 60 6.88 -11.12 -9.67
CA ASP A 60 7.58 -10.75 -10.89
C ASP A 60 6.64 -10.10 -11.91
N ALA A 61 5.46 -10.69 -12.13
CA ALA A 61 4.44 -10.13 -13.00
C ALA A 61 4.01 -8.72 -12.56
N ARG A 62 3.82 -8.51 -11.25
CA ARG A 62 3.47 -7.19 -10.70
C ARG A 62 4.61 -6.18 -10.91
N GLN A 63 5.85 -6.56 -10.60
CA GLN A 63 7.01 -5.70 -10.78
C GLN A 63 7.19 -5.28 -12.24
N GLU A 64 7.02 -6.22 -13.17
CA GLU A 64 7.12 -5.95 -14.60
C GLU A 64 6.01 -5.00 -15.10
N LEU A 65 4.77 -5.22 -14.66
CA LEU A 65 3.64 -4.35 -14.98
C LEU A 65 3.85 -2.94 -14.45
N ASP A 66 4.19 -2.80 -13.17
CA ASP A 66 4.43 -1.50 -12.52
C ASP A 66 5.57 -0.74 -13.22
N LEU A 67 6.66 -1.44 -13.57
CA LEU A 67 7.80 -0.86 -14.26
C LEU A 67 7.46 -0.40 -15.68
N LYS A 68 6.87 -1.29 -16.49
CA LYS A 68 6.58 -1.02 -17.90
C LYS A 68 5.55 0.09 -18.05
N VAL A 69 4.44 -0.01 -17.33
CA VAL A 69 3.38 1.00 -17.34
C VAL A 69 3.92 2.30 -16.75
N GLY A 70 4.58 2.24 -15.58
CA GLY A 70 5.08 3.42 -14.90
C GLY A 70 6.08 4.21 -15.74
N ILE A 71 7.09 3.56 -16.32
CA ILE A 71 8.10 4.23 -17.14
C ILE A 71 7.49 4.78 -18.43
N ALA A 72 6.62 4.02 -19.11
CA ALA A 72 6.02 4.45 -20.37
C ALA A 72 5.26 5.78 -20.20
N PHE A 73 4.34 5.84 -19.23
CA PHE A 73 3.53 7.04 -18.99
C PHE A 73 4.34 8.18 -18.35
N SER A 74 5.26 7.89 -17.42
CA SER A 74 6.09 8.94 -16.80
C SER A 74 6.98 9.63 -17.84
N ARG A 75 7.70 8.85 -18.67
CA ARG A 75 8.57 9.43 -19.70
C ARG A 75 7.80 10.19 -20.77
N PHE A 76 6.63 9.69 -21.16
CA PHE A 76 5.76 10.39 -22.09
C PHE A 76 5.34 11.76 -21.54
N GLN A 77 4.82 11.80 -20.31
CA GLN A 77 4.37 13.04 -19.68
C GLN A 77 5.51 14.04 -19.48
N MET A 78 6.66 13.60 -18.97
CA MET A 78 7.81 14.49 -18.80
C MET A 78 8.24 15.10 -20.14
N ARG A 79 8.44 14.30 -21.19
CA ARG A 79 8.84 14.83 -22.51
C ARG A 79 7.79 15.78 -23.10
N HIS A 80 6.51 15.41 -22.98
CA HIS A 80 5.42 16.19 -23.55
C HIS A 80 5.23 17.53 -22.83
N PHE A 81 5.26 17.53 -21.49
CA PHE A 81 4.95 18.72 -20.69
C PHE A 81 6.15 19.61 -20.41
N SER A 82 7.36 19.07 -20.26
CA SER A 82 8.57 19.89 -20.08
C SER A 82 8.83 20.79 -21.30
N ALA A 83 8.49 20.34 -22.52
CA ALA A 83 8.61 21.15 -23.73
C ALA A 83 7.59 22.30 -23.80
N ARG A 84 6.42 22.15 -23.17
CA ARG A 84 5.31 23.11 -23.24
C ARG A 84 5.28 24.08 -22.06
N TYR A 85 5.78 23.64 -20.90
CA TYR A 85 5.70 24.39 -19.65
C TYR A 85 7.10 24.50 -19.02
N PRO A 86 7.84 25.60 -19.26
CA PRO A 86 9.20 25.77 -18.76
C PRO A 86 9.35 25.61 -17.24
N ARG A 87 8.29 25.93 -16.47
CA ARG A 87 8.26 25.72 -15.01
C ARG A 87 8.32 24.24 -14.60
N LEU A 88 7.97 23.33 -15.50
CA LEU A 88 8.00 21.88 -15.29
C LEU A 88 9.27 21.21 -15.84
N GLU A 89 10.22 21.96 -16.39
CA GLU A 89 11.47 21.40 -16.93
C GLU A 89 12.28 20.65 -15.86
N LYS A 90 12.26 21.15 -14.62
CA LYS A 90 12.93 20.52 -13.46
C LYS A 90 12.02 19.60 -12.64
N ALA A 91 10.74 19.49 -13.01
CA ALA A 91 9.77 18.69 -12.28
C ALA A 91 9.76 17.24 -12.77
N THR A 92 9.68 16.29 -11.84
CA THR A 92 9.46 14.88 -12.19
C THR A 92 7.96 14.60 -12.17
N LEU A 93 7.39 14.34 -13.34
CA LEU A 93 6.01 13.88 -13.49
C LEU A 93 6.00 12.36 -13.57
N SER A 94 5.56 11.71 -12.50
CA SER A 94 5.44 10.26 -12.44
C SER A 94 4.00 9.78 -12.64
N TYR A 95 3.88 8.58 -13.19
CA TYR A 95 2.65 7.81 -13.23
C TYR A 95 2.92 6.42 -12.69
N GLY A 96 1.99 5.93 -11.87
CA GLY A 96 1.97 4.54 -11.42
C GLY A 96 0.54 4.02 -11.48
N PRO A 97 0.30 2.78 -11.94
CA PRO A 97 -1.04 2.22 -12.09
C PRO A 97 -1.84 2.21 -10.78
N CYS A 98 -1.16 2.08 -9.63
CA CYS A 98 -1.78 2.18 -8.30
C CYS A 98 -1.67 3.60 -7.69
N GLN A 99 -0.59 4.34 -7.98
CA GLN A 99 -0.37 5.69 -7.45
C GLN A 99 -1.40 6.70 -7.98
N ALA A 100 -1.73 6.62 -9.28
CA ALA A 100 -2.67 7.53 -9.93
C ALA A 100 -4.10 7.46 -9.34
N PRO A 101 -4.75 6.28 -9.21
CA PRO A 101 -6.06 6.20 -8.56
C PRO A 101 -6.01 6.56 -7.07
N THR A 102 -4.90 6.28 -6.38
CA THR A 102 -4.71 6.68 -4.98
C THR A 102 -4.75 8.20 -4.82
N LEU A 103 -4.02 8.94 -5.66
CA LEU A 103 -4.11 10.40 -5.71
C LEU A 103 -5.51 10.86 -6.12
N GLY A 104 -6.17 10.12 -7.03
CA GLY A 104 -7.54 10.36 -7.44
C GLY A 104 -8.53 10.43 -6.27
N PHE A 105 -8.38 9.60 -5.24
CA PHE A 105 -9.22 9.69 -4.04
C PHE A 105 -9.03 10.99 -3.26
N VAL A 106 -7.78 11.44 -3.11
CA VAL A 106 -7.45 12.69 -2.40
C VAL A 106 -7.99 13.89 -3.18
N VAL A 107 -7.73 13.94 -4.49
CA VAL A 107 -8.21 15.03 -5.37
C VAL A 107 -9.74 15.06 -5.40
N ARG A 108 -10.40 13.90 -5.49
CA ARG A 108 -11.86 13.81 -5.45
C ARG A 108 -12.40 14.43 -4.16
N ARG A 109 -11.86 14.06 -3.00
CA ARG A 109 -12.32 14.61 -1.72
C ARG A 109 -12.09 16.12 -1.63
N HIS A 110 -10.96 16.60 -2.14
CA HIS A 110 -10.69 18.04 -2.20
C HIS A 110 -11.74 18.77 -3.05
N LEU A 111 -12.06 18.26 -4.24
CA LEU A 111 -13.10 18.84 -5.09
C LEU A 111 -14.50 18.78 -4.46
N GLU A 112 -14.82 17.72 -3.73
CA GLU A 112 -16.09 17.60 -2.98
C GLU A 112 -16.20 18.67 -1.88
N ILE A 113 -15.09 19.01 -1.20
CA ILE A 113 -15.04 20.08 -0.20
C ILE A 113 -15.16 21.45 -0.87
N GLU A 114 -14.41 21.71 -1.94
CA GLU A 114 -14.48 22.99 -2.67
C GLU A 114 -15.87 23.24 -3.28
N ALA A 115 -16.57 22.17 -3.70
CA ALA A 115 -17.92 22.24 -4.24
C ALA A 115 -19.02 22.24 -3.16
N PHE A 116 -18.66 22.05 -1.89
CA PHE A 116 -19.65 21.99 -0.81
C PHE A 116 -20.34 23.34 -0.62
N GLN A 117 -21.65 23.36 -0.78
CA GLN A 117 -22.48 24.52 -0.45
C GLN A 117 -23.14 24.28 0.89
N SER A 118 -22.68 24.98 1.93
CA SER A 118 -23.29 24.91 3.25
C SER A 118 -24.75 25.36 3.19
N ALA A 119 -25.65 24.54 3.75
CA ALA A 119 -27.05 24.88 3.89
C ALA A 119 -27.43 24.97 5.38
N PRO A 120 -28.13 26.03 5.81
CA PRO A 120 -28.60 26.13 7.18
C PRO A 120 -29.62 25.03 7.48
N PHE A 121 -29.58 24.47 8.69
CA PHE A 121 -30.56 23.52 9.19
C PHE A 121 -30.88 23.80 10.67
N TRP A 122 -32.02 23.30 11.13
CA TRP A 122 -32.43 23.41 12.53
C TRP A 122 -32.35 22.05 13.22
N ARG A 123 -31.94 22.04 14.50
CA ARG A 123 -31.91 20.87 15.36
C ARG A 123 -32.52 21.21 16.72
N LEU A 124 -33.37 20.33 17.25
CA LEU A 124 -33.85 20.41 18.63
C LEU A 124 -32.76 19.91 19.58
N VAL A 125 -32.36 20.73 20.55
CA VAL A 125 -31.41 20.37 21.60
C VAL A 125 -32.15 20.43 22.94
N LEU A 126 -32.16 19.32 23.68
CA LEU A 126 -32.76 19.24 25.01
C LEU A 126 -31.63 19.17 26.06
N ALA A 127 -31.62 20.11 26.99
CA ALA A 127 -30.78 20.05 28.18
C ALA A 127 -31.66 19.67 29.38
N LEU A 128 -31.26 18.64 30.13
CA LEU A 128 -31.91 18.23 31.37
C LEU A 128 -31.00 18.55 32.55
N ARG A 129 -31.54 19.24 33.54
CA ARG A 129 -30.84 19.45 34.82
C ARG A 129 -31.27 18.39 35.82
N LEU A 130 -30.33 17.56 36.26
CA LEU A 130 -30.53 16.63 37.37
C LEU A 130 -30.14 17.32 38.68
N ASP A 131 -31.00 17.24 39.70
CA ASP A 131 -30.74 17.87 40.99
C ASP A 131 -29.48 17.26 41.64
N GLY A 132 -28.47 18.10 41.91
CA GLY A 132 -27.20 17.72 42.55
C GLY A 132 -25.97 17.62 41.62
N ALA A 133 -26.13 17.76 40.30
CA ALA A 133 -24.99 17.81 39.36
C ALA A 133 -24.70 19.25 38.91
N ALA A 134 -23.42 19.64 38.88
CA ALA A 134 -22.99 20.95 38.40
C ALA A 134 -23.35 21.14 36.91
N GLU A 135 -23.74 22.35 36.53
CA GLU A 135 -24.13 22.71 35.15
C GLU A 135 -23.03 22.36 34.14
N ALA A 136 -23.32 21.44 33.23
CA ALA A 136 -22.62 21.37 31.94
C ALA A 136 -23.39 22.28 30.97
N ALA A 137 -23.02 23.55 30.93
CA ALA A 137 -23.54 24.48 29.95
C ALA A 137 -22.93 24.15 28.58
N GLU A 138 -23.66 23.43 27.73
CA GLU A 138 -23.36 23.40 26.31
C GLU A 138 -24.07 24.60 25.67
N ALA A 139 -23.29 25.65 25.37
CA ALA A 139 -23.81 26.83 24.70
C ALA A 139 -24.46 26.41 23.37
N ALA A 140 -25.64 26.97 23.07
CA ALA A 140 -26.25 26.85 21.76
C ALA A 140 -25.37 27.61 20.75
N GLU A 141 -24.33 26.95 20.26
CA GLU A 141 -23.48 27.48 19.21
C GLU A 141 -24.30 27.43 17.92
N ALA A 142 -24.64 28.61 17.40
CA ALA A 142 -25.01 28.72 16.00
C ALA A 142 -23.80 28.23 15.22
N VAL A 143 -23.88 27.01 14.69
CA VAL A 143 -22.87 26.46 13.79
C VAL A 143 -22.97 27.28 12.50
N ALA A 144 -22.31 28.43 12.49
CA ALA A 144 -21.98 29.15 11.27
C ALA A 144 -20.90 28.32 10.57
N ALA A 145 -21.28 27.73 9.44
CA ALA A 145 -20.36 27.05 8.54
C ALA A 145 -19.40 28.06 7.88
#